data_AF-A0A411WN40-F1
#
_entry.id   AF-A0A411WN40-F1
#
_cell.length_a   1.000
_cell.length_b   1.000
_cell.length_c   1.000
_cell.angle_alpha   90.00
_cell.angle_beta   90.00
_cell.angle_gamma   90.00
#
_symmetry.space_group_name_H-M   'P 1'
#
loop_
_entity.id
_entity.type
_entity.pdbx_description
1 polymer ?
#
loop_
_entity_poly.entity_id
_entity_poly.type
_entity_poly.pdbx_seq_one_letter_code
_entity_poly.pdbx_strand_id
1 'polypeptide(L)'
;MNDCLFKPINLKGLMEKLATLITTSPESESEAEPVTFNVASLPAALQQPEVLAEFITTLQQCLTEDAAALTAEAERETLNVENIAALAHKLAGSAHLVHDAGLAQACQQLRQQCDREGIARVQQHIASLQMQLRTTNG
;
A
#
# COMPACT_ATOMS: atom_id res chain seq x y z
N MET A 1 35.26 -29.67 4.95
CA MET A 1 34.20 -30.03 3.97
C MET A 1 32.92 -29.44 4.54
N ASN A 2 32.32 -28.52 3.78
CA ASN A 2 31.36 -27.48 4.21
C ASN A 2 30.37 -27.85 5.31
N ASP A 3 30.58 -27.23 6.48
CA ASP A 3 29.60 -27.05 7.56
C ASP A 3 28.38 -26.32 7.04
N CYS A 4 27.25 -27.02 6.92
CA CYS A 4 25.95 -26.43 6.62
C CYS A 4 25.50 -25.53 7.80
N LEU A 5 25.84 -24.24 7.72
CA LEU A 5 25.54 -23.17 8.68
C LEU A 5 24.14 -22.55 8.50
N PHE A 6 23.16 -23.31 8.04
CA PHE A 6 21.77 -22.85 7.99
C PHE A 6 20.87 -23.92 8.60
N LYS A 7 20.69 -23.83 9.92
CA LYS A 7 19.48 -24.41 10.54
C LYS A 7 18.30 -23.68 9.91
N PRO A 8 17.29 -24.39 9.36
CA PRO A 8 16.07 -23.73 8.92
C PRO A 8 15.48 -23.02 10.14
N ILE A 9 15.27 -21.71 10.01
CA ILE A 9 14.39 -21.01 10.94
C ILE A 9 13.07 -21.77 10.91
N ASN A 10 12.73 -22.43 12.03
CA ASN A 10 11.43 -23.06 12.17
C ASN A 10 10.40 -21.96 12.00
N LEU A 11 9.42 -22.17 11.12
CA LEU A 11 8.34 -21.23 10.82
C LEU A 11 7.69 -20.71 12.12
N LYS A 12 7.62 -21.56 13.16
CA LYS A 12 7.19 -21.18 14.51
C LYS A 12 8.05 -20.09 15.16
N GLY A 13 9.37 -20.18 15.06
CA GLY A 13 10.29 -19.17 15.61
C GLY A 13 10.30 -17.86 14.82
N LEU A 14 9.98 -17.91 13.51
CA LEU A 14 9.75 -16.70 12.72
C LEU A 14 8.42 -16.04 13.12
N MET A 15 7.36 -16.83 13.31
CA MET A 15 6.05 -16.35 13.76
C MET A 15 6.14 -15.69 15.14
N GLU A 16 6.87 -16.28 16.08
CA GLU A 16 7.07 -15.69 17.42
C GLU A 16 7.82 -14.35 17.35
N LYS A 17 8.84 -14.24 16.50
CA LYS A 17 9.57 -12.98 16.28
C LYS A 17 8.74 -11.92 15.56
N LEU A 18 7.94 -12.32 14.57
CA LEU A 18 7.01 -11.43 13.88
C LEU A 18 5.89 -10.96 14.82
N ALA A 19 5.35 -11.84 15.66
CA ALA A 19 4.33 -11.48 16.65
C ALA A 19 4.83 -10.39 17.62
N THR A 20 6.12 -10.41 18.00
CA THR A 20 6.73 -9.34 18.82
C THR A 20 6.98 -8.03 18.07
N LEU A 21 6.94 -8.03 16.74
CA LEU A 21 7.01 -6.81 15.93
C LEU A 21 5.62 -6.24 15.62
N ILE A 22 4.58 -7.08 15.64
CA ILE A 22 3.18 -6.71 15.38
C ILE A 22 2.51 -6.05 16.62
N THR A 23 3.20 -5.97 17.76
CA THR A 23 2.75 -5.19 18.94
C THR A 23 2.86 -3.68 18.77
N THR A 24 2.45 -3.14 17.62
CA THR A 24 2.04 -1.75 17.47
C THR A 24 0.53 -1.68 17.32
N SER A 25 -0.08 -1.52 18.49
CA SER A 25 -1.42 -1.03 18.80
C SER A 25 -2.65 -1.88 18.41
N PRO A 26 -3.54 -2.19 19.37
CA PRO A 26 -4.85 -2.72 19.07
C PRO A 26 -5.70 -1.65 18.37
N GLU A 27 -6.59 -2.12 17.51
CA GLU A 27 -7.69 -1.39 16.91
C GLU A 27 -8.44 -0.58 17.99
N SER A 28 -8.21 0.74 18.00
CA SER A 28 -9.25 1.66 18.42
C SER A 28 -9.99 2.05 17.16
N GLU A 29 -11.22 1.56 17.02
CA GLU A 29 -12.29 2.19 16.23
C GLU A 29 -12.56 3.58 16.82
N SER A 30 -11.61 4.49 16.66
CA SER A 30 -11.77 5.92 16.88
C SER A 30 -11.73 6.52 15.49
N GLU A 31 -12.71 7.36 15.16
CA GLU A 31 -12.76 8.18 13.94
C GLU A 31 -11.34 8.57 13.52
N ALA A 32 -10.76 7.82 12.58
CA ALA A 32 -9.36 7.92 12.30
C ALA A 32 -9.17 9.23 11.56
N GLU A 33 -8.50 10.19 12.20
CA GLU A 33 -7.98 11.36 11.50
C GLU A 33 -7.27 10.85 10.24
N PRO A 34 -7.49 11.49 9.07
CA PRO A 34 -6.92 11.02 7.83
C PRO A 34 -5.40 10.98 8.01
N VAL A 35 -4.82 9.77 7.95
CA VAL A 35 -3.37 9.59 7.99
C VAL A 35 -2.80 10.41 6.83
N THR A 36 -2.12 11.49 7.18
CA THR A 36 -1.54 12.42 6.21
C THR A 36 -0.19 11.89 5.76
N PHE A 37 0.04 11.94 4.45
CA PHE A 37 1.36 11.70 3.89
C PHE A 37 2.41 12.59 4.58
N ASN A 38 3.44 11.96 5.16
CA ASN A 38 4.48 12.64 5.92
C ASN A 38 5.85 12.42 5.26
N VAL A 39 6.43 13.47 4.70
CA VAL A 39 7.77 13.41 4.06
C VAL A 39 8.85 12.91 5.02
N ALA A 40 8.73 13.20 6.32
CA ALA A 40 9.72 12.78 7.31
C ALA A 40 9.75 11.26 7.54
N SER A 41 8.72 10.51 7.14
CA SER A 41 8.74 9.04 7.20
C SER A 41 9.50 8.40 6.03
N LEU A 42 9.77 9.15 4.97
CA LEU A 42 10.51 8.65 3.82
C LEU A 42 12.00 8.47 4.13
N PRO A 43 12.70 7.56 3.42
CA PRO A 43 14.15 7.47 3.47
C PRO A 43 14.84 8.82 3.18
N ALA A 44 15.96 9.10 3.86
CA ALA A 44 16.69 10.37 3.70
C ALA A 44 17.08 10.70 2.25
N ALA A 45 17.29 9.68 1.40
CA ALA A 45 17.56 9.87 -0.02
C ALA A 45 16.37 10.49 -0.79
N LEU A 46 15.13 10.21 -0.37
CA LEU A 46 13.90 10.73 -0.97
C LEU A 46 13.46 12.07 -0.37
N GLN A 47 14.09 12.54 0.70
CA GLN A 47 13.73 13.82 1.34
C GLN A 47 14.39 15.04 0.68
N GLN A 48 15.35 14.81 -0.23
CA GLN A 48 15.97 15.90 -1.00
C GLN A 48 14.92 16.51 -1.93
N PRO A 49 14.78 17.85 -2.01
CA PRO A 49 13.65 18.50 -2.68
C PRO A 49 13.45 18.04 -4.13
N GLU A 50 14.53 17.93 -4.90
CA GLU A 50 14.50 17.54 -6.30
C GLU A 50 14.08 16.07 -6.46
N VAL A 51 14.61 15.20 -5.60
CA VAL A 51 14.30 13.76 -5.60
C VAL A 51 12.87 13.52 -5.10
N LEU A 52 12.43 14.27 -4.10
CA LEU A 52 11.08 14.22 -3.57
C LEU A 52 10.05 14.62 -4.63
N ALA A 53 10.31 15.71 -5.36
CA ALA A 53 9.43 16.19 -6.42
C ALA A 53 9.29 15.15 -7.54
N GLU A 54 10.40 14.55 -7.97
CA GLU A 54 10.39 13.46 -8.97
C GLU A 54 9.64 12.23 -8.43
N PHE A 55 9.94 11.80 -7.20
CA PHE A 55 9.26 10.69 -6.54
C PHE A 55 7.74 10.89 -6.46
N ILE A 56 7.29 12.07 -5.99
CA ILE A 56 5.86 12.39 -5.90
C ILE A 56 5.22 12.38 -7.29
N THR A 57 5.90 12.92 -8.31
CA THR A 57 5.39 12.95 -9.69
C THR A 57 5.22 11.53 -10.22
N THR A 58 6.24 10.69 -10.09
CA THR A 58 6.19 9.29 -10.51
C THR A 58 5.12 8.52 -9.75
N LEU A 59 5.02 8.71 -8.42
CA LEU A 59 4.01 8.06 -7.60
C LEU A 59 2.59 8.45 -8.04
N GLN A 60 2.33 9.74 -8.28
CA GLN A 60 1.04 10.22 -8.78
C GLN A 60 0.68 9.61 -10.14
N GLN A 61 1.65 9.48 -11.04
CA GLN A 61 1.46 8.84 -12.33
C GLN A 61 1.10 7.35 -12.15
N CYS A 62 1.87 6.60 -11.37
CA CYS A 62 1.58 5.19 -11.09
C CYS A 62 0.19 4.99 -10.48
N LEU A 63 -0.16 5.82 -9.49
CA LEU A 63 -1.49 5.78 -8.85
C LEU A 63 -2.62 6.07 -9.85
N THR A 64 -2.41 6.97 -10.80
CA THR A 64 -3.39 7.30 -11.84
C THR A 64 -3.58 6.14 -12.81
N GLU A 65 -2.48 5.54 -13.27
CA GLU A 65 -2.50 4.38 -14.18
C GLU A 65 -3.17 3.16 -13.51
N ASP A 66 -2.82 2.88 -12.25
CA ASP A 66 -3.38 1.77 -11.50
C ASP A 66 -4.87 1.97 -11.17
N ALA A 67 -5.28 3.20 -10.85
CA ALA A 67 -6.69 3.54 -10.66
C ALA A 67 -7.50 3.36 -11.95
N ALA A 68 -6.95 3.79 -13.10
CA ALA A 68 -7.59 3.60 -14.39
C ALA A 68 -7.73 2.11 -14.76
N ALA A 69 -6.70 1.31 -14.47
CA ALA A 69 -6.75 -0.15 -14.68
C ALA A 69 -7.82 -0.80 -13.80
N LEU A 70 -7.94 -0.40 -12.53
CA LEU A 70 -9.01 -0.86 -11.65
C LEU A 70 -10.41 -0.45 -12.15
N THR A 71 -10.57 0.77 -12.67
CA THR A 71 -11.83 1.22 -13.28
C THR A 71 -12.19 0.33 -14.47
N ALA A 72 -11.24 0.05 -15.36
CA ALA A 72 -11.46 -0.81 -16.51
C ALA A 72 -11.89 -2.22 -16.11
N GLU A 73 -11.29 -2.78 -15.05
CA GLU A 73 -11.71 -4.07 -14.50
C GLU A 73 -13.09 -4.04 -13.86
N ALA A 74 -13.44 -2.93 -13.18
CA ALA A 74 -14.79 -2.74 -12.67
C ALA A 74 -15.82 -2.64 -13.81
N GLU A 75 -15.53 -2.00 -14.93
CA GLU A 75 -16.51 -1.83 -16.03
C GLU A 75 -16.81 -3.13 -16.80
N ARG A 76 -16.00 -4.17 -16.65
CA ARG A 76 -16.27 -5.48 -17.27
C ARG A 76 -17.54 -6.11 -16.73
N GLU A 77 -18.22 -6.91 -17.55
CA GLU A 77 -19.39 -7.69 -17.13
C GLU A 77 -19.02 -8.72 -16.05
N THR A 78 -17.86 -9.35 -16.19
CA THR A 78 -17.28 -10.27 -15.21
C THR A 78 -15.93 -9.74 -14.72
N LEU A 79 -15.73 -9.74 -13.40
CA LEU A 79 -14.50 -9.27 -12.79
C LEU A 79 -13.36 -10.26 -13.06
N ASN A 80 -12.22 -9.78 -13.56
CA ASN A 80 -11.02 -10.58 -13.64
C ASN A 80 -10.29 -10.56 -12.30
N VAL A 81 -10.62 -11.54 -11.45
CA VAL A 81 -10.10 -11.65 -10.08
C VAL A 81 -8.57 -11.68 -10.04
N GLU A 82 -7.92 -12.37 -10.98
CA GLU A 82 -6.45 -12.45 -11.03
C GLU A 82 -5.82 -11.08 -11.33
N ASN A 83 -6.36 -10.36 -12.31
CA ASN A 83 -5.84 -9.03 -12.66
C ASN A 83 -6.08 -8.03 -11.52
N ILE A 84 -7.27 -8.06 -10.91
CA ILE A 84 -7.61 -7.20 -9.77
C ILE A 84 -6.69 -7.51 -8.58
N ALA A 85 -6.42 -8.78 -8.30
CA ALA A 85 -5.50 -9.17 -7.23
C ALA A 85 -4.06 -8.69 -7.49
N ALA A 86 -3.60 -8.76 -8.75
CA ALA A 86 -2.30 -8.24 -9.15
C ALA A 86 -2.21 -6.71 -8.99
N LEU A 87 -3.23 -5.98 -9.45
CA LEU A 87 -3.33 -4.52 -9.28
C LEU A 87 -3.35 -4.13 -7.80
N ALA A 88 -4.14 -4.82 -6.99
CA ALA A 88 -4.20 -4.60 -5.55
C ALA A 88 -2.87 -4.94 -4.84
N HIS A 89 -2.11 -5.93 -5.32
CA HIS A 89 -0.77 -6.20 -4.80
C HIS A 89 0.21 -5.07 -5.14
N LYS A 90 0.21 -4.60 -6.39
CA LYS A 90 1.04 -3.47 -6.83
C LYS A 90 0.74 -2.20 -6.03
N LEU A 91 -0.53 -1.84 -5.90
CA LEU A 91 -0.98 -0.68 -5.12
C LEU A 91 -0.63 -0.78 -3.63
N ALA A 92 -0.71 -1.98 -3.04
CA ALA A 92 -0.27 -2.18 -1.67
C ALA A 92 1.23 -1.88 -1.53
N GLY A 93 2.05 -2.21 -2.51
CA GLY A 93 3.47 -1.83 -2.54
C GLY A 93 3.66 -0.31 -2.52
N SER A 94 2.95 0.41 -3.38
CA SER A 94 2.95 1.88 -3.40
C SER A 94 2.50 2.48 -2.06
N ALA A 95 1.44 1.93 -1.45
CA ALA A 95 0.94 2.35 -0.16
C ALA A 95 1.98 2.19 0.96
N HIS A 96 2.73 1.09 0.96
CA HIS A 96 3.80 0.86 1.94
C HIS A 96 4.96 1.84 1.79
N LEU A 97 5.30 2.23 0.55
CA LEU A 97 6.37 3.21 0.29
C LEU A 97 6.06 4.58 0.91
N VAL A 98 4.78 4.94 0.99
CA VAL A 98 4.33 6.22 1.56
C VAL A 98 3.70 6.10 2.94
N HIS A 99 3.77 4.91 3.55
CA HIS A 99 3.18 4.61 4.86
C HIS A 99 1.67 4.88 4.94
N ASP A 100 0.92 4.71 3.83
CA ASP A 100 -0.53 4.82 3.80
C ASP A 100 -1.17 3.49 4.23
N ALA A 101 -1.48 3.37 5.52
CA ALA A 101 -2.11 2.19 6.10
C ALA A 101 -3.52 1.94 5.54
N GLY A 102 -4.27 3.01 5.22
CA GLY A 102 -5.64 2.90 4.72
C GLY A 102 -5.69 2.26 3.33
N LEU A 103 -4.86 2.75 2.41
CA LEU A 103 -4.73 2.17 1.07
C LEU A 103 -4.19 0.74 1.14
N ALA A 104 -3.19 0.48 1.99
CA ALA A 104 -2.63 -0.86 2.17
C ALA A 104 -3.70 -1.87 2.67
N GLN A 105 -4.51 -1.48 3.64
CA GLN A 105 -5.59 -2.30 4.18
C GLN A 105 -6.70 -2.53 3.14
N ALA A 106 -7.13 -1.48 2.43
CA ALA A 106 -8.13 -1.60 1.38
C ALA A 106 -7.67 -2.54 0.26
N CYS A 107 -6.41 -2.45 -0.17
CA CYS A 107 -5.83 -3.37 -1.14
C CYS A 107 -5.75 -4.81 -0.61
N GLN A 108 -5.46 -5.02 0.68
CA GLN A 108 -5.48 -6.35 1.27
C GLN A 108 -6.89 -6.95 1.27
N GLN A 109 -7.89 -6.17 1.68
CA GLN A 109 -9.29 -6.60 1.68
C GLN A 109 -9.75 -6.96 0.26
N LEU A 110 -9.42 -6.15 -0.74
CA LEU A 110 -9.77 -6.39 -2.14
C LEU A 110 -9.16 -7.70 -2.69
N ARG A 111 -7.97 -8.10 -2.23
CA ARG A 111 -7.37 -9.39 -2.61
C ARG A 111 -8.07 -10.58 -1.94
N GLN A 112 -8.62 -10.40 -0.75
CA GLN A 112 -9.34 -11.46 -0.02
C GLN A 112 -10.76 -11.64 -0.57
N GLN A 113 -11.42 -10.53 -0.90
CA GLN A 113 -12.75 -10.49 -1.45
C GLN A 113 -12.77 -9.55 -2.66
N CYS A 114 -12.77 -10.14 -3.85
CA CYS A 114 -12.79 -9.40 -5.09
C CYS A 114 -14.23 -9.01 -5.45
N ASP A 115 -14.60 -7.77 -5.15
CA ASP A 115 -15.88 -7.19 -5.51
C ASP A 115 -15.75 -5.71 -5.94
N ARG A 116 -16.81 -5.19 -6.54
CA ARG A 116 -16.85 -3.80 -7.06
C ARG A 116 -16.76 -2.77 -5.94
N GLU A 117 -17.26 -3.10 -4.77
CA GLU A 117 -17.24 -2.20 -3.61
C GLU A 117 -15.80 -2.04 -3.09
N GLY A 118 -15.05 -3.13 -2.98
CA GLY A 118 -13.64 -3.12 -2.64
C GLY A 118 -12.80 -2.34 -3.65
N ILE A 119 -13.10 -2.47 -4.95
CA ILE A 119 -12.46 -1.64 -6.00
C ILE A 119 -12.74 -0.16 -5.75
N ALA A 120 -13.99 0.22 -5.51
CA ALA A 120 -14.38 1.60 -5.25
C ALA A 120 -13.70 2.17 -3.99
N ARG A 121 -13.58 1.38 -2.91
CA ARG A 121 -12.86 1.78 -1.69
C ARG A 121 -11.38 2.05 -1.99
N VAL A 122 -10.71 1.16 -2.72
CA VAL A 122 -9.31 1.36 -3.12
C VAL A 122 -9.16 2.65 -3.94
N GLN A 123 -10.06 2.89 -4.89
CA GLN A 123 -10.06 4.13 -5.69
C GLN A 123 -10.24 5.39 -4.84
N GLN A 124 -11.11 5.35 -3.82
CA GLN A 124 -11.29 6.46 -2.89
C GLN A 124 -10.01 6.76 -2.09
N HIS A 125 -9.30 5.72 -1.61
CA HIS A 125 -8.03 5.89 -0.94
C HIS A 125 -6.95 6.46 -1.88
N ILE A 126 -6.87 5.98 -3.13
CA ILE A 126 -5.96 6.55 -4.13
C ILE A 126 -6.24 8.05 -4.34
N ALA A 127 -7.51 8.44 -4.50
CA ALA A 127 -7.87 9.84 -4.69
C ALA A 127 -7.51 10.72 -3.48
N SER A 128 -7.70 10.20 -2.26
CA SER A 128 -7.31 10.88 -1.03
C SER A 128 -5.79 11.09 -0.95
N LEU A 129 -5.02 10.03 -1.19
CA LEU A 129 -3.56 10.09 -1.19
C LEU A 129 -3.03 11.06 -2.26
N GLN A 130 -3.58 11.04 -3.47
CA GLN A 130 -3.22 11.98 -4.53
C GLN A 130 -3.49 13.43 -4.14
N MET A 131 -4.57 13.73 -3.41
CA MET A 131 -4.85 15.06 -2.90
C MET A 131 -3.79 15.50 -1.87
N GLN A 132 -3.41 14.62 -0.95
CA GLN A 132 -2.38 14.89 0.05
C GLN A 132 -1.01 15.16 -0.60
N LEU A 133 -0.60 14.33 -1.56
CA LEU A 133 0.65 14.48 -2.30
C LEU A 133 0.78 15.81 -3.05
N ARG A 134 -0.34 16.40 -3.50
CA ARG A 134 -0.36 17.73 -4.13
C ARG A 134 -0.13 18.84 -3.11
N THR A 135 -0.65 18.70 -1.90
CA THR A 135 -0.48 19.71 -0.84
C THR A 135 0.93 19.74 -0.23
N THR A 136 1.70 18.66 -0.35
CA THR A 136 3.08 18.59 0.14
C THR A 136 4.14 19.16 -0.82
N ASN A 137 3.75 19.49 -2.06
CA ASN A 137 4.64 20.06 -3.08
C ASN A 137 4.58 21.59 -3.18
N GLY A 138 3.88 22.27 -2.25
CA GLY A 138 3.79 23.73 -2.16
C GLY A 138 4.37 24.26 -0.85
#